data_AF-A0A4Z0MDN5-F1
#
_entry.id   AF-A0A4Z0MDN5-F1
#
_cell.length_a   1.000
_cell.length_b   1.000
_cell.length_c   1.000
_cell.angle_alpha   90.00
_cell.angle_beta   90.00
_cell.angle_gamma   90.00
#
_symmetry.space_group_name_H-M   'P 1'
#
loop_
_entity.id
_entity.type
_entity.pdbx_description
1 polymer ?
#
loop_
_entity_poly.entity_id
_entity_poly.type
_entity_poly.pdbx_seq_one_letter_code
_entity_poly.pdbx_strand_id
1 'polypeptide(L)'
;MNTPPKRNFTAKTARPTIDTSALYGMDEVAVPSPPPAEPAAEPAPPAAAEDAGLEWVQFSTYLRRNTYLRLKQAEYWEPGFVVRQQIEQVVSELLDKLENANRSLPDEHLRKLLEKNKKLRS
;
A
#
# COMPACT_ATOMS: atom_id res chain seq x y z
N MET A 1 -43.46 -28.07 17.63
CA MET A 1 -42.05 -28.13 17.23
C MET A 1 -41.80 -26.96 16.26
N ASN A 2 -41.19 -25.86 16.74
CA ASN A 2 -40.93 -24.66 15.92
C ASN A 2 -39.52 -24.74 15.31
N THR A 3 -39.41 -24.68 13.99
CA THR A 3 -38.12 -24.53 13.30
C THR A 3 -37.69 -23.06 13.28
N PRO A 4 -36.40 -22.74 13.50
CA PRO A 4 -35.91 -21.36 13.40
C PRO A 4 -35.74 -20.91 11.94
N PRO A 5 -35.86 -19.60 11.64
CA PRO A 5 -35.81 -19.09 10.27
C PRO A 5 -34.40 -19.16 9.67
N LYS A 6 -34.30 -19.59 8.39
CA LYS A 6 -33.07 -19.61 7.60
C LYS A 6 -32.60 -18.19 7.30
N ARG A 7 -31.43 -17.82 7.82
CA ARG A 7 -30.76 -16.54 7.55
C ARG A 7 -30.14 -16.57 6.15
N ASN A 8 -30.77 -15.91 5.19
CA ASN A 8 -30.23 -15.73 3.84
C ASN A 8 -29.03 -14.76 3.89
N PHE A 9 -27.83 -15.26 3.62
CA PHE A 9 -26.57 -14.52 3.73
C PHE A 9 -26.20 -13.69 2.49
N THR A 10 -27.09 -13.58 1.50
CA THR A 10 -26.83 -12.89 0.22
C THR A 10 -27.60 -11.57 0.05
N ALA A 11 -28.09 -10.98 1.15
CA ALA A 11 -28.64 -9.63 1.11
C ALA A 11 -27.51 -8.62 0.89
N LYS A 12 -27.47 -8.01 -0.31
CA LYS A 12 -26.66 -6.84 -0.64
C LYS A 12 -26.85 -5.78 0.45
N THR A 13 -25.88 -5.67 1.35
CA THR A 13 -25.84 -4.62 2.36
C THR A 13 -25.39 -3.36 1.64
N ALA A 14 -26.33 -2.48 1.33
CA ALA A 14 -26.00 -1.09 1.04
C ALA A 14 -25.15 -0.59 2.22
N ARG A 15 -23.94 -0.10 1.92
CA ARG A 15 -23.04 0.41 2.95
C ARG A 15 -23.76 1.57 3.66
N PRO A 16 -23.91 1.56 4.99
CA PRO A 16 -24.35 2.75 5.68
C PRO A 16 -23.26 3.82 5.50
N THR A 17 -23.62 4.96 4.94
CA THR A 17 -22.77 6.15 4.97
C THR A 17 -22.73 6.60 6.42
N ILE A 18 -21.64 6.28 7.10
CA ILE A 18 -21.40 6.77 8.46
C ILE A 18 -21.08 8.25 8.30
N ASP A 19 -22.01 9.09 8.74
CA ASP A 19 -21.77 10.53 8.87
C ASP A 19 -20.87 10.75 10.09
N THR A 20 -19.58 10.94 9.85
CA THR A 20 -18.56 11.11 10.90
C THR A 20 -18.66 12.46 11.61
N SER A 21 -19.50 13.38 11.12
CA SER A 21 -19.70 14.71 11.72
C SER A 21 -20.46 14.67 13.07
N ALA A 22 -21.15 13.57 13.39
CA ALA A 22 -21.91 13.44 14.64
C ALA A 22 -21.11 12.84 15.82
N LEU A 23 -19.87 12.38 15.61
CA LEU A 23 -19.08 11.64 16.62
C LEU A 23 -18.12 12.51 17.44
N TYR A 24 -17.88 13.74 17.01
CA TYR A 24 -17.11 14.72 17.75
C TYR A 24 -17.91 16.02 17.78
N GLY A 25 -18.48 16.35 18.93
CA GLY A 25 -19.08 17.66 19.20
C GLY A 25 -18.02 18.76 19.27
N MET A 26 -17.37 19.02 18.14
CA MET A 26 -16.53 20.18 17.91
C MET A 26 -17.27 21.06 16.92
N ASP A 27 -17.79 22.19 17.41
CA ASP A 27 -18.23 23.29 16.57
C ASP A 27 -17.13 23.63 15.55
N GLU A 28 -17.44 23.41 14.28
CA GLU A 28 -16.57 23.74 13.16
C GLU A 28 -16.53 25.26 13.01
N VAL A 29 -15.42 25.89 13.45
CA VAL A 29 -15.18 27.31 13.20
C VAL A 29 -14.90 27.47 11.71
N ALA A 30 -15.89 27.97 10.98
CA ALA A 30 -15.80 28.30 9.56
C ALA A 30 -14.69 29.34 9.31
N VAL A 31 -13.64 28.93 8.59
CA VAL A 31 -12.64 29.85 8.04
C VAL A 31 -13.12 30.32 6.66
N PRO A 32 -13.19 31.64 6.37
CA PRO A 32 -13.69 32.14 5.10
C PRO A 32 -12.72 31.85 3.95
N SER A 33 -13.29 31.31 2.88
CA SER A 33 -12.66 31.00 1.59
C SER A 33 -12.33 32.27 0.78
N PRO A 34 -11.12 32.43 0.21
CA PRO A 34 -10.84 33.43 -0.81
C PRO A 34 -11.18 32.95 -2.25
N PRO A 35 -11.47 33.89 -3.18
CA PRO A 35 -12.11 33.64 -4.48
C PRO A 35 -11.19 33.00 -5.55
N PRO A 36 -11.76 32.50 -6.68
CA PRO A 36 -11.06 31.65 -7.63
C PRO A 36 -10.18 32.45 -8.59
N ALA A 37 -8.96 31.95 -8.84
CA ALA A 37 -8.07 32.45 -9.89
C ALA A 37 -8.17 31.55 -11.14
N GLU A 38 -8.24 32.19 -12.30
CA GLU A 38 -8.37 31.61 -13.64
C GLU A 38 -7.19 30.69 -14.03
N PRO A 39 -7.40 29.73 -14.95
CA PRO A 39 -6.43 28.68 -15.26
C PRO A 39 -5.30 29.18 -16.15
N ALA A 40 -4.09 29.27 -15.58
CA ALA A 40 -2.87 29.37 -16.37
C ALA A 40 -2.57 27.99 -16.97
N ALA A 41 -2.43 27.92 -18.29
CA ALA A 41 -2.06 26.72 -19.02
C ALA A 41 -0.69 26.22 -18.55
N GLU A 42 -0.70 25.14 -17.77
CA GLU A 42 0.50 24.43 -17.36
C GLU A 42 0.99 23.59 -18.54
N PRO A 43 2.27 23.68 -18.93
CA PRO A 43 2.80 22.86 -20.00
C PRO A 43 2.74 21.39 -19.56
N ALA A 44 2.12 20.54 -20.39
CA ALA A 44 2.06 19.11 -20.16
C ALA A 44 3.47 18.58 -19.83
N PRO A 45 3.67 17.91 -18.67
CA PRO A 45 4.95 17.32 -18.36
C PRO A 45 5.31 16.34 -19.49
N PRO A 46 6.57 16.31 -19.93
CA PRO A 46 7.00 15.32 -20.91
C PRO A 46 6.63 13.95 -20.36
N ALA A 47 5.99 13.12 -21.17
CA ALA A 47 5.64 11.75 -20.82
C ALA A 47 6.89 11.08 -20.22
N ALA A 48 6.86 10.88 -18.90
CA ALA A 48 7.92 10.21 -18.20
C ALA A 48 8.07 8.84 -18.86
N ALA A 49 9.26 8.58 -19.41
CA ALA A 49 9.67 7.23 -19.73
C ALA A 49 9.41 6.41 -18.48
N GLU A 50 8.51 5.45 -18.59
CA GLU A 50 7.88 4.78 -17.47
C GLU A 50 8.92 4.30 -16.45
N ASP A 51 8.60 4.55 -15.19
CA ASP A 51 9.23 4.17 -13.93
C ASP A 51 9.34 2.64 -13.77
N ALA A 52 9.88 1.93 -14.77
CA ALA A 52 9.97 0.47 -14.79
C ALA A 52 10.83 -0.12 -13.64
N GLY A 53 11.53 0.74 -12.87
CA GLY A 53 12.27 0.37 -11.67
C GLY A 53 11.60 0.76 -10.33
N LEU A 54 10.52 1.56 -10.34
CA LEU A 54 9.82 2.00 -9.11
C LEU A 54 8.48 1.29 -8.90
N GLU A 55 8.14 0.30 -9.74
CA GLU A 55 6.93 -0.48 -9.55
C GLU A 55 7.06 -1.36 -8.29
N TRP A 56 6.03 -1.29 -7.45
CA TRP A 56 5.99 -2.12 -6.26
C TRP A 56 5.58 -3.56 -6.57
N VAL A 57 6.51 -4.49 -6.38
CA VAL A 57 6.24 -5.92 -6.52
C VAL A 57 5.84 -6.52 -5.16
N GLN A 58 4.73 -7.28 -5.14
CA GLN A 58 4.32 -8.00 -3.93
C GLN A 58 5.34 -9.10 -3.58
N PHE A 59 6.01 -8.94 -2.45
CA PHE A 59 6.88 -9.92 -1.83
C PHE A 59 6.31 -10.37 -0.47
N SER A 60 6.29 -11.68 -0.21
CA SER A 60 5.82 -12.23 1.06
C SER A 60 6.75 -13.34 1.55
N THR A 61 7.06 -13.31 2.84
CA THR A 61 7.88 -14.33 3.51
C THR A 61 7.37 -14.57 4.93
N TYR A 62 7.92 -15.57 5.60
CA TYR A 62 7.58 -15.89 6.99
C TYR A 62 8.43 -15.07 7.97
N LEU A 63 7.80 -14.58 9.03
CA LEU A 63 8.45 -13.94 10.16
C LEU A 63 8.32 -14.80 11.42
N ARG A 64 9.27 -14.65 12.35
CA ARG A 64 9.12 -15.25 13.68
C ARG A 64 7.95 -14.61 14.40
N ARG A 65 7.22 -15.41 15.19
CA ARG A 65 6.04 -14.97 15.97
C ARG A 65 6.31 -13.69 16.78
N ASN A 66 7.45 -13.62 17.47
CA ASN A 66 7.81 -12.44 18.27
C ASN A 66 7.94 -11.17 17.41
N THR A 67 8.64 -11.26 16.27
CA THR A 67 8.78 -10.16 15.32
C THR A 67 7.43 -9.69 14.79
N TYR A 68 6.54 -10.63 14.45
CA TYR A 68 5.20 -10.30 13.98
C TYR A 68 4.38 -9.55 15.03
N LEU A 69 4.42 -9.97 16.30
CA LEU A 69 3.72 -9.28 17.38
C LEU A 69 4.27 -7.86 17.58
N ARG A 70 5.60 -7.68 17.53
CA ARG A 70 6.21 -6.35 17.63
C ARG A 70 5.81 -5.43 16.47
N LEU A 71 5.68 -5.95 15.25
CA LEU A 71 5.17 -5.17 14.12
C LEU A 71 3.74 -4.68 14.39
N LYS A 72 2.87 -5.53 14.93
CA LYS A 72 1.49 -5.15 15.27
C LYS A 72 1.40 -4.17 16.43
N GLN A 73 2.31 -4.26 17.38
CA GLN A 73 2.43 -3.26 18.45
C GLN A 73 2.88 -1.91 17.88
N ALA A 74 3.88 -1.88 17.00
CA ALA A 74 4.34 -0.64 16.38
C ALA A 74 3.23 0.03 15.55
N GLU A 75 2.46 -0.76 14.77
CA GLU A 75 1.31 -0.25 14.01
C GLU A 75 0.24 0.42 14.89
N TYR A 76 0.11 -0.01 16.15
CA TYR A 76 -0.82 0.58 17.10
C TYR A 76 -0.26 1.83 17.80
N TRP A 77 1.01 1.79 18.22
CA TRP A 77 1.60 2.82 19.07
C TRP A 77 2.30 3.96 18.31
N GLU A 78 2.74 3.74 17.07
CA GLU A 78 3.54 4.70 16.29
C GLU A 78 2.71 5.32 15.15
N PRO A 79 2.27 6.59 15.29
CA PRO A 79 1.55 7.29 14.24
C PRO A 79 2.45 7.45 13.01
N GLY A 80 1.95 7.09 11.82
CA GLY A 80 2.72 7.18 10.57
C GLY A 80 3.70 6.02 10.35
N PHE A 81 3.58 4.92 11.09
CA PHE A 81 4.34 3.70 10.81
C PHE A 81 3.88 3.03 9.50
N VAL A 82 4.63 3.24 8.41
CA VAL A 82 4.33 2.72 7.07
C VAL A 82 5.20 1.51 6.73
N VAL A 83 4.97 0.38 7.43
CA VAL A 83 5.72 -0.90 7.33
C VAL A 83 6.38 -1.17 5.97
N ARG A 84 5.65 -0.99 4.87
CA ARG A 84 6.12 -1.22 3.52
C ARG A 84 7.39 -0.43 3.16
N GLN A 85 7.45 0.87 3.48
CA GLN A 85 8.60 1.72 3.16
C GLN A 85 9.81 1.37 4.02
N GLN A 86 9.61 1.15 5.33
CA GLN A 86 10.69 0.76 6.21
C GLN A 86 11.24 -0.64 5.87
N ILE A 87 10.37 -1.59 5.48
CA ILE A 87 10.84 -2.91 5.03
C ILE A 87 11.65 -2.78 3.75
N GLU A 88 11.20 -1.98 2.77
CA GLU A 88 11.96 -1.74 1.54
C GLU A 88 13.36 -1.22 1.88
N GLN A 89 13.45 -0.12 2.64
CA GLN A 89 14.73 0.46 3.04
C GLN A 89 15.65 -0.56 3.73
N VAL A 90 15.14 -1.30 4.71
CA VAL A 90 15.95 -2.29 5.45
C VAL A 90 16.43 -3.41 4.54
N VAL A 91 15.61 -3.84 3.58
CA VAL A 91 15.99 -4.88 2.60
C VAL A 91 17.02 -4.33 1.62
N SER A 92 16.83 -3.12 1.08
CA SER A 92 17.81 -2.50 0.17
C SER A 92 19.18 -2.33 0.87
N GLU A 93 19.20 -1.77 2.08
CA GLU A 93 20.44 -1.60 2.86
C GLU A 93 21.13 -2.94 3.18
N LEU A 94 20.37 -4.01 3.36
CA LEU A 94 20.93 -5.35 3.54
C LEU A 94 21.55 -5.85 2.23
N LEU A 95 20.87 -5.69 1.10
CA LEU A 95 21.38 -6.11 -0.21
C LEU A 95 22.65 -5.34 -0.60
N ASP A 96 22.72 -4.05 -0.31
CA ASP A 96 23.91 -3.21 -0.57
C ASP A 96 25.14 -3.67 0.22
N LYS A 97 24.95 -4.28 1.39
CA LYS A 97 26.03 -4.85 2.20
C LYS A 97 26.53 -6.20 1.66
N LEU A 98 25.82 -6.84 0.74
CA LEU A 98 26.17 -8.13 0.17
C LEU A 98 26.89 -7.93 -1.16
N GLU A 99 28.19 -8.23 -1.20
CA GLU A 99 29.07 -8.03 -2.37
C GLU A 99 28.55 -8.61 -3.69
N ASN A 100 27.76 -9.70 -3.61
CA ASN A 100 27.27 -10.43 -4.77
C ASN A 100 25.79 -10.19 -5.07
N ALA A 101 25.03 -9.52 -4.18
CA ALA A 101 23.58 -9.38 -4.33
C ALA A 101 23.19 -8.47 -5.50
N ASN A 102 24.03 -7.48 -5.80
CA ASN A 102 23.80 -6.52 -6.88
C ASN A 102 24.36 -6.98 -8.24
N ARG A 103 24.83 -8.24 -8.36
CA ARG A 103 25.25 -8.80 -9.64
C ARG A 103 24.02 -9.19 -10.46
N SER A 104 24.06 -8.89 -11.76
CA SER A 104 23.03 -9.33 -12.69
C SER A 104 22.89 -10.86 -12.70
N LEU A 105 21.66 -11.34 -12.70
CA LEU A 105 21.38 -12.76 -12.90
C LEU A 105 21.86 -13.18 -14.31
N PRO A 106 22.40 -14.40 -14.48
CA PRO A 106 22.70 -14.94 -15.81
C PRO A 106 21.44 -15.02 -16.68
N ASP A 107 21.56 -14.77 -17.99
CA ASP A 107 20.42 -14.65 -18.92
C ASP A 107 19.45 -15.85 -18.88
N GLU A 108 19.98 -17.06 -18.81
CA GLU A 108 19.20 -18.30 -18.70
C GLU A 108 18.34 -18.35 -17.42
N HIS A 109 18.87 -17.83 -16.31
CA HIS A 109 18.16 -17.78 -15.03
C HIS A 109 17.15 -16.63 -15.00
N LEU A 110 17.51 -15.47 -15.57
CA LEU A 110 16.62 -14.32 -15.69
C LEU A 110 15.40 -14.66 -16.56
N ARG A 111 15.60 -15.25 -17.74
CA ARG A 111 14.50 -15.68 -18.63
C ARG A 111 13.54 -16.63 -17.93
N LYS A 112 14.05 -17.66 -17.26
CA LYS A 112 13.24 -18.60 -16.48
C LYS A 112 12.48 -17.92 -15.34
N LEU A 113 13.09 -16.92 -14.69
CA LEU A 113 12.44 -16.16 -13.62
C LEU A 113 11.28 -15.34 -14.17
N LEU A 114 11.50 -14.62 -15.27
CA LEU A 114 10.47 -13.81 -15.93
C LEU A 114 9.34 -14.69 -16.48
N GLU A 115 9.63 -15.87 -17.03
CA GLU A 115 8.62 -16.87 -17.43
C GLU A 115 7.71 -17.33 -16.32
N LYS A 116 8.28 -17.59 -15.15
CA LYS A 116 7.49 -18.07 -14.00
C LYS A 116 6.75 -16.95 -13.28
N ASN A 117 7.30 -15.73 -13.28
CA ASN A 117 6.77 -14.62 -12.52
C ASN A 117 6.22 -13.53 -13.45
N LYS A 118 4.92 -13.63 -13.75
CA LYS A 118 4.20 -12.63 -14.55
C LYS A 118 4.25 -11.21 -13.95
N LYS A 119 4.47 -11.08 -12.64
CA LYS A 119 4.58 -9.80 -11.92
C LYS A 119 5.86 -9.01 -12.21
N LEU A 120 6.83 -9.61 -12.92
CA LEU A 120 8.13 -8.99 -13.23
C LEU A 120 8.25 -8.64 -14.72
N ARG A 121 7.18 -8.77 -15.49
CA ARG A 121 7.14 -8.53 -16.95
C ARG A 121 6.44 -7.23 -17.32
N SER A 122 6.00 -6.47 -16.32
CA SER A 122 5.27 -5.21 -16.48
C SER A 122 6.12 -4.14 -17.14
#